data_AF-T1CZY3-F1
#
_entry.id   AF-T1CZY3-F1
#
_cell.length_a   1.000
_cell.length_b   1.000
_cell.length_c   1.000
_cell.angle_alpha   90.00
_cell.angle_beta   90.00
_cell.angle_gamma   90.00
#
_symmetry.space_group_name_H-M   'P 1'
#
loop_
_entity.id
_entity.type
_entity.pdbx_description
1 polymer ?
#
loop_
_entity_poly.entity_id
_entity_poly.type
_entity_poly.pdbx_seq_one_letter_code
_entity_poly.pdbx_strand_id
1 'polypeptide(L)' 'MILCKKYCGNDGTDGLRHTTLWNGNNFVDTDLKVSPNYLNETQYIIRDLYFWDLID' A
#
# COMPACT_ATOMS: atom_id res chain seq x y z
N MET A 1 -7.30 -12.45 4.42
CA MET A 1 -6.20 -11.78 3.69
C MET A 1 -6.82 -10.65 2.92
N ILE A 2 -6.28 -9.43 3.02
CA ILE A 2 -7.00 -8.24 2.57
C ILE A 2 -6.24 -7.57 1.41
N LEU A 3 -6.92 -7.26 0.30
CA LEU A 3 -6.32 -6.49 -0.79
C LEU A 3 -6.31 -5.01 -0.41
N CYS A 4 -5.14 -4.40 -0.41
CA CYS A 4 -4.95 -3.00 -0.10
C CYS A 4 -4.60 -2.20 -1.35
N LYS A 5 -5.42 -1.18 -1.72
CA LYS A 5 -5.08 -0.23 -2.80
C LYS A 5 -4.75 1.15 -2.21
N LYS A 6 -3.52 1.62 -2.44
CA LYS A 6 -3.04 2.96 -2.06
C LYS A 6 -3.00 3.90 -3.27
N TYR A 7 -3.38 5.16 -3.09
CA TYR A 7 -3.05 6.26 -4.01
C TYR A 7 -2.04 7.20 -3.33
N CYS A 8 -0.76 7.15 -3.71
CA CYS A 8 0.26 8.12 -3.26
C CYS A 8 0.49 9.15 -4.36
N GLY A 9 0.40 10.45 -4.07
CA GLY A 9 0.86 11.46 -5.02
C GLY A 9 1.54 12.60 -4.27
N ASN A 10 2.78 12.90 -4.63
CA ASN A 10 3.38 14.21 -4.38
C ASN A 10 3.11 15.09 -5.60
N ASP A 11 2.52 16.25 -5.34
CA ASP A 11 2.57 17.50 -6.12
C ASP A 11 3.15 17.38 -7.54
N GLY A 12 2.36 16.80 -8.45
CA GLY A 12 2.63 16.87 -9.90
C GLY A 12 3.17 15.61 -10.58
N THR A 13 3.27 14.46 -9.90
CA THR A 13 3.56 13.18 -10.56
C THR A 13 2.35 12.25 -10.52
N ASP A 14 2.13 11.50 -11.61
CA ASP A 14 1.09 10.48 -11.74
C ASP A 14 1.08 9.61 -10.49
N GLY A 15 -0.01 9.68 -9.72
CA GLY A 15 -0.05 9.08 -8.39
C GLY A 15 0.28 7.59 -8.44
N LEU A 16 1.24 7.17 -7.61
CA LEU A 16 1.62 5.77 -7.41
C LEU A 16 0.39 5.00 -6.91
N ARG A 17 -0.05 4.04 -7.71
CA ARG A 17 -1.09 3.08 -7.33
C ARG A 17 -0.41 1.79 -6.94
N HIS A 18 -0.53 1.42 -5.66
CA HIS A 18 0.07 0.20 -5.14
C HIS A 18 -1.02 -0.74 -4.64
N THR A 19 -0.97 -1.99 -5.09
CA THR A 19 -1.93 -3.03 -4.71
C THR A 19 -1.18 -4.20 -4.10
N THR A 20 -1.51 -4.55 -2.86
CA THR A 20 -0.81 -5.61 -2.14
C THR A 20 -1.71 -6.31 -1.13
N LEU A 21 -1.22 -7.39 -0.54
CA LEU A 21 -1.92 -8.12 0.50
C LEU A 21 -1.56 -7.55 1.87
N TRP A 22 -2.53 -7.54 2.78
CA TRP A 22 -2.36 -7.16 4.18
C TRP A 22 -2.48 -8.38 5.08
N ASN A 23 -1.52 -8.53 5.99
CA ASN A 23 -1.44 -9.65 6.94
C ASN A 23 -1.90 -9.31 8.37
N GLY A 24 -2.39 -8.09 8.61
CA GLY A 24 -2.82 -7.62 9.93
C GLY A 24 -1.87 -6.60 10.56
N ASN A 25 -0.57 -6.73 10.29
CA ASN A 25 0.46 -5.84 10.85
C ASN A 25 1.16 -5.01 9.77
N ASN A 26 1.34 -5.56 8.57
CA ASN A 26 2.07 -4.92 7.48
C ASN A 26 1.59 -5.37 6.09
N PHE A 27 2.08 -4.70 5.05
CA PHE A 27 1.95 -5.18 3.68
C PHE A 27 2.87 -6.39 3.46
N VAL A 28 2.31 -7.45 2.86
CA VAL A 28 3.01 -8.72 2.64
C VAL A 28 4.25 -8.54 1.79
N ASP A 29 4.21 -7.67 0.79
CA ASP A 29 5.37 -7.40 -0.08
C ASP A 29 6.52 -6.66 0.61
N THR A 30 6.22 -5.87 1.65
CA THR A 30 7.21 -5.24 2.50
C THR A 30 7.92 -6.29 3.35
N ASP A 31 7.17 -7.23 3.93
CA ASP A 31 7.74 -8.34 4.70
C ASP A 31 8.58 -9.27 3.80
N LEU A 32 8.17 -9.44 2.54
CA LEU A 32 8.94 -10.16 1.50
C LEU A 32 10.08 -9.33 0.88
N LYS A 33 10.25 -8.06 1.28
CA LYS A 33 11.27 -7.12 0.76
C LYS A 33 11.21 -6.91 -0.77
N VAL A 34 10.04 -7.06 -1.35
CA VAL A 34 9.79 -6.85 -2.79
C VAL A 34 9.40 -5.39 -3.06
N SER A 35 8.85 -4.70 -2.05
CA SER A 35 8.47 -3.29 -2.13
C SER A 35 9.01 -2.48 -0.93
N PRO A 36 9.17 -1.16 -1.09
CA PRO A 36 9.41 -0.25 0.03
C PRO A 36 8.27 -0.27 1.05
N ASN A 37 8.60 0.03 2.31
CA ASN A 37 7.58 0.17 3.34
C ASN A 37 6.89 1.53 3.22
N TYR A 38 5.88 1.63 2.37
CA TYR A 38 5.13 2.85 2.10
C TYR A 38 4.38 3.46 3.30
N LEU A 39 4.32 2.77 4.45
CA LEU A 39 3.80 3.34 5.71
C LEU A 39 4.86 4.20 6.42
N ASN A 40 6.14 3.88 6.23
CA ASN A 40 7.26 4.56 6.88
C ASN A 40 8.00 5.56 5.97
N GLU A 41 7.64 5.61 4.68
CA GLU A 41 8.23 6.53 3.71
C GLU A 41 7.70 7.97 3.91
N THR A 42 8.60 8.92 4.16
CA THR A 42 8.25 10.35 4.35
C THR A 42 7.93 11.07 3.05
N GLN A 43 8.39 10.52 1.93
CA GLN A 43 8.19 11.05 0.58
C GLN A 43 6.80 10.74 0.00
N TYR A 44 5.98 9.89 0.64
CA TYR A 44 4.68 9.49 0.12
C TYR A 44 3.55 9.73 1.12
N ILE A 45 2.60 10.58 0.77
CA ILE A 45 1.37 10.75 1.54
C ILE A 45 0.36 9.67 1.11
N ILE A 46 -0.14 8.89 2.08
CA ILE A 46 -1.28 7.98 1.88
C ILE A 46 -2.54 8.84 1.79
N ARG A 47 -3.17 8.96 0.62
CA ARG A 47 -4.44 9.67 0.48
C ARG A 47 -5.63 8.76 0.74
N ASP A 48 -5.67 7.64 0.04
CA ASP A 48 -6.73 6.64 0.19
C ASP A 48 -6.12 5.26 0.42
N LEU A 49 -6.79 4.48 1.29
CA LEU A 49 -6.44 3.10 1.62
C LEU A 49 -7.72 2.29 1.67
N TYR A 50 -7.86 1.33 0.76
CA TYR A 50 -9.04 0.47 0.67
C TYR A 50 -8.68 -0.95 1.04
N PHE A 51 -9.53 -1.60 1.84
CA PHE A 51 -9.36 -2.96 2.30
C PHE A 51 -10.49 -3.83 1.73
N TRP A 52 -10.13 -4.95 1.10
CA TRP A 52 -11.08 -5.95 0.61
C TRP A 52 -10.76 -7.30 1.22
N ASP A 53 -11.66 -7.86 2.02
CA ASP A 53 -11.54 -9.24 2.44
C ASP A 53 -11.58 -10.14 1.20
N LEU A 54 -10.61 -11.05 1.11
CA LEU A 54 -10.72 -12.14 0.15
C LEU A 54 -11.88 -13.04 0.63
N ILE A 55 -12.98 -12.97 -0.12
CA ILE A 55 -14.09 -13.91 0.00
C ILE A 55 -13.55 -15.28 -0.41
N ASP A 56 -13.77 -16.26 0.45
CA ASP A 56 -13.46 -17.68 0.21
C ASP A 56 -14.45 -18.28 -0.80
#